data_AF-A0A1F6PHT2-F1
#
_entry.id   AF-A0A1F6PHT2-F1
#
_cell.length_a   1.000
_cell.length_b   1.000
_cell.length_c   1.000
_cell.angle_alpha   90.00
_cell.angle_beta   90.00
_cell.angle_gamma   90.00
#
_symmetry.space_group_name_H-M   'P 1'
#
loop_
_entity.id
_entity.type
_entity.pdbx_description
1 polymer ?
#
loop_
_entity_poly.entity_id
_entity_poly.type
_entity_poly.pdbx_seq_one_letter_code
_entity_poly.pdbx_strand_id
1 'polypeptide(L)'
;MSVLFSIGMIVKAGLRILYFVLILRFIVSWISYSSRANYYKEPNPFVKFINAITDPIVSPFQGIFPTTGIDFSPIVVALILYFFIEPLIFRVFFGF
;
A
#
# COMPACT_ATOMS: atom_id res chain seq x y z
N MET A 1 -11.63 12.79 -26.11
CA MET A 1 -12.51 12.23 -25.06
C MET A 1 -12.13 10.79 -24.67
N SER A 2 -11.78 9.89 -25.59
CA SER A 2 -11.37 8.50 -25.27
C SER A 2 -10.02 8.37 -24.54
N VAL A 3 -9.01 9.17 -24.91
CA VAL A 3 -7.65 9.04 -24.33
C VAL A 3 -7.61 9.37 -22.83
N LEU A 4 -8.30 10.44 -22.40
CA LEU A 4 -8.35 10.84 -20.99
C LEU A 4 -9.00 9.76 -20.12
N PHE A 5 -10.07 9.15 -20.61
CA PHE A 5 -10.74 8.03 -19.95
C PHE A 5 -9.81 6.82 -19.83
N SER A 6 -9.08 6.46 -20.90
CA SER A 6 -8.11 5.37 -20.87
C SER A 6 -6.99 5.62 -19.86
N ILE A 7 -6.48 6.86 -19.77
CA ILE A 7 -5.49 7.25 -18.75
C ILE A 7 -6.07 7.06 -17.35
N GLY A 8 -7.29 7.55 -17.09
CA GLY A 8 -7.97 7.37 -15.81
C GLY A 8 -8.10 5.91 -15.40
N MET A 9 -8.41 5.02 -16.36
CA MET A 9 -8.51 3.58 -16.13
C MET A 9 -7.16 2.94 -15.77
N ILE A 10 -6.08 3.34 -16.45
CA ILE A 10 -4.71 2.85 -16.16
C ILE A 10 -4.27 3.30 -14.77
N VAL A 11 -4.52 4.57 -14.42
CA VAL A 11 -4.22 5.10 -13.08
C VAL A 11 -4.99 4.32 -12.02
N LYS A 12 -6.30 4.09 -12.23
CA LYS A 12 -7.12 3.30 -11.32
C LYS A 12 -6.59 1.88 -11.14
N ALA A 13 -6.18 1.22 -12.23
CA ALA A 13 -5.58 -0.11 -12.16
C ALA A 13 -4.28 -0.10 -11.33
N GLY A 14 -3.41 0.89 -11.54
CA GLY A 14 -2.18 1.06 -10.76
C GLY A 14 -2.44 1.29 -9.27
N LEU A 15 -3.40 2.15 -8.92
CA LEU A 15 -3.81 2.37 -7.52
C LEU A 15 -4.35 1.09 -6.87
N ARG A 16 -5.10 0.28 -7.62
CA ARG A 16 -5.63 -0.99 -7.11
C ARG A 16 -4.54 -2.04 -6.88
N ILE A 17 -3.53 -2.08 -7.74
CA ILE A 17 -2.33 -2.91 -7.51
C ILE A 17 -1.61 -2.44 -6.25
N LEU A 18 -1.37 -1.13 -6.11
CA LEU A 18 -0.74 -0.55 -4.92
C LEU A 18 -1.52 -0.88 -3.64
N TYR A 19 -2.85 -0.81 -3.67
CA TYR A 19 -3.71 -1.23 -2.57
C TYR A 19 -3.41 -2.67 -2.12
N PHE A 20 -3.41 -3.63 -3.05
CA PHE A 20 -3.13 -5.03 -2.70
C PHE A 20 -1.70 -5.23 -2.22
N VAL A 21 -0.71 -4.51 -2.77
CA VAL A 21 0.68 -4.56 -2.28
C VAL A 21 0.78 -4.07 -0.83
N LEU A 22 0.05 -3.02 -0.46
CA LEU A 22 0.00 -2.52 0.92
C LEU A 22 -0.66 -3.53 1.88
N ILE A 23 -1.74 -4.20 1.44
CA ILE A 23 -2.35 -5.29 2.20
C ILE A 23 -1.37 -6.46 2.38
N LEU A 24 -0.67 -6.86 1.32
CA LEU A 24 0.35 -7.90 1.39
C LEU A 24 1.46 -7.52 2.36
N ARG A 25 1.96 -6.28 2.32
CA ARG A 25 2.97 -5.77 3.26
C ARG A 25 2.49 -5.85 4.72
N PHE A 26 1.24 -5.49 4.98
CA PHE A 26 0.65 -5.61 6.31
C PHE A 26 0.60 -7.07 6.80
N ILE A 27 0.10 -7.99 5.95
CA ILE A 27 0.06 -9.43 6.26
C ILE A 27 1.48 -9.96 6.53
N VAL A 28 2.44 -9.57 5.70
CA VAL A 28 3.86 -9.89 5.84
C VAL A 28 4.41 -9.43 7.19
N SER A 29 4.14 -8.18 7.59
CA SER A 29 4.56 -7.64 8.90
C SER A 29 3.94 -8.43 10.05
N TRP A 30 2.65 -8.76 9.95
CA TRP A 30 1.95 -9.53 10.98
C TRP A 30 2.50 -10.96 11.11
N ILE A 31 2.74 -11.67 10.00
CA ILE A 31 3.32 -13.03 10.02
C ILE A 31 4.71 -13.01 10.66
N SER A 32 5.53 -12.02 10.31
CA SER A 32 6.86 -11.82 10.91
C SER A 32 6.80 -11.63 12.42
N TYR A 33 5.83 -10.83 12.89
CA TYR A 33 5.63 -10.58 14.32
C TYR A 33 5.12 -11.82 15.07
N SER A 34 4.09 -12.47 14.53
CA SER A 34 3.40 -13.61 15.17
C SER A 34 4.32 -14.84 15.33
N SER A 35 5.13 -15.13 14.31
CA SER A 35 5.84 -16.41 14.25
C SER A 35 7.19 -16.42 14.97
N ARG A 36 7.71 -15.25 15.42
CA ARG A 36 9.16 -15.01 15.68
C ARG A 36 10.07 -15.58 14.57
N ALA A 37 9.51 -15.84 13.41
CA ALA A 37 10.13 -16.70 12.42
C ALA A 37 11.23 -15.89 11.75
N ASN A 38 12.42 -16.48 11.71
CA ASN A 38 13.58 -15.94 11.01
C ASN A 38 13.37 -15.76 9.48
N TYR A 39 12.15 -15.94 8.97
CA TYR A 39 11.75 -15.78 7.56
C TYR A 39 12.00 -14.36 7.02
N TYR A 40 12.09 -13.36 7.90
CA TYR A 40 12.44 -11.97 7.59
C TYR A 40 13.81 -11.55 8.12
N LYS A 41 14.50 -12.45 8.84
CA LYS A 41 15.88 -12.21 9.30
C LYS A 41 16.87 -12.39 8.14
N GLU A 42 16.50 -13.22 7.16
CA GLU A 42 17.12 -13.30 5.84
C GLU A 42 16.32 -12.39 4.86
N PRO A 43 16.98 -11.51 4.10
CA PRO A 43 16.28 -10.54 3.26
C PRO A 43 15.68 -11.17 2.01
N ASN A 44 14.43 -11.63 2.08
CA ASN A 44 13.68 -12.06 0.90
C ASN A 44 13.63 -10.90 -0.14
N PRO A 45 14.17 -11.08 -1.36
CA PRO A 45 14.21 -10.04 -2.39
C PRO A 45 12.83 -9.47 -2.73
N PHE A 46 11.79 -10.30 -2.67
CA PHE A 46 10.41 -9.89 -2.94
C PHE A 46 9.87 -8.94 -1.87
N VAL A 47 10.17 -9.20 -0.61
CA VAL A 47 9.79 -8.33 0.51
C VAL A 47 10.54 -6.99 0.43
N LYS A 48 11.84 -7.03 0.11
CA LYS A 48 12.63 -5.82 -0.14
C LYS A 48 12.05 -4.99 -1.27
N PHE A 49 11.62 -5.63 -2.35
CA PHE A 49 11.00 -4.95 -3.48
C PHE A 49 9.66 -4.30 -3.10
N ILE A 50 8.79 -5.01 -2.38
CA ILE A 50 7.53 -4.46 -1.85
C ILE A 50 7.80 -3.24 -0.96
N ASN A 51 8.73 -3.37 -0.01
CA ASN A 51 9.08 -2.27 0.88
C ASN A 51 9.66 -1.09 0.08
N ALA A 52 10.59 -1.30 -0.84
CA ALA A 52 11.17 -0.24 -1.66
C ALA A 52 10.11 0.55 -2.45
N ILE A 53 9.07 -0.10 -2.96
CA ILE A 53 7.98 0.56 -3.70
C ILE A 53 7.04 1.31 -2.74
N THR A 54 6.75 0.73 -1.58
CA THR A 54 5.73 1.27 -0.67
C THR A 54 6.28 2.24 0.38
N ASP A 55 7.57 2.18 0.71
CA ASP A 55 8.23 2.98 1.75
C ASP A 55 8.11 4.50 1.54
N PRO A 56 8.24 5.07 0.33
CA PRO A 56 8.05 6.51 0.14
C PRO A 56 6.65 7.00 0.57
N ILE A 57 5.64 6.12 0.48
CA ILE A 57 4.25 6.44 0.80
C ILE A 57 3.93 6.06 2.25
N VAL A 58 4.52 4.99 2.77
CA VAL A 58 4.27 4.45 4.11
C VAL A 58 5.13 5.13 5.18
N SER A 59 6.37 5.50 4.89
CA SER A 59 7.32 6.08 5.86
C SER A 59 6.82 7.34 6.58
N PRO A 60 6.05 8.27 5.96
CA PRO A 60 5.50 9.41 6.69
C PRO A 60 4.48 9.02 7.76
N PHE A 61 3.90 7.82 7.66
CA PHE A 61 2.93 7.28 8.61
C PHE A 61 3.59 6.35 9.64
N GLN A 62 4.88 6.05 9.49
CA GLN A 62 5.63 5.28 10.48
C GLN A 62 5.84 6.12 11.74
N GLY A 63 5.63 5.52 12.91
CA GLY A 63 5.79 6.21 14.20
C GLY A 63 4.56 6.97 14.71
N ILE A 64 3.47 7.04 13.93
CA ILE A 64 2.16 7.52 14.44
C ILE A 64 1.57 6.52 15.43
N PHE A 65 1.78 5.23 15.19
CA PHE A 65 1.27 4.16 16.05
C PHE A 65 2.30 3.79 17.13
N PRO A 66 1.83 3.48 18.35
CA PRO A 66 2.71 2.93 19.38
C PRO A 66 3.35 1.64 18.87
N THR A 67 4.62 1.43 19.23
CA THR A 67 5.45 0.31 18.75
C THR A 67 4.96 -1.01 19.36
N THR A 68 3.91 -1.58 18.77
CA THR A 68 3.30 -2.85 19.20
C THR A 68 3.95 -4.07 18.53
N GLY A 69 5.00 -3.86 17.73
CA GLY A 69 5.72 -4.89 16.98
C GLY A 69 5.11 -5.28 15.64
N ILE A 70 3.89 -4.83 15.34
CA ILE A 70 3.24 -4.92 14.02
C ILE A 70 3.24 -3.52 13.37
N ASP A 71 3.61 -3.43 12.10
CA ASP A 71 3.55 -2.19 11.33
C ASP A 71 2.13 -2.01 10.75
N PHE A 72 1.33 -1.13 11.37
CA PHE A 72 -0.01 -0.75 10.90
C PHE A 72 0.00 0.39 9.88
N SER A 73 1.14 1.02 9.60
CA SER A 73 1.21 2.12 8.64
C SER A 73 0.76 1.72 7.22
N PRO A 74 1.09 0.52 6.69
CA PRO A 74 0.61 0.09 5.37
C PRO A 74 -0.91 0.00 5.26
N ILE A 75 -1.60 -0.49 6.30
CA ILE A 75 -3.07 -0.61 6.27
C ILE A 75 -3.72 0.77 6.31
N VAL A 76 -3.16 1.71 7.06
CA VAL A 76 -3.66 3.10 7.10
C VAL A 76 -3.51 3.77 5.75
N VAL A 77 -2.35 3.63 5.10
CA VAL A 77 -2.16 4.13 3.73
C VAL A 77 -3.13 3.45 2.76
N ALA A 78 -3.37 2.15 2.89
CA ALA A 78 -4.34 1.44 2.05
C ALA A 78 -5.77 1.97 2.22
N LEU A 79 -6.18 2.27 3.46
CA LEU A 79 -7.48 2.89 3.76
C LEU A 79 -7.58 4.30 3.17
N ILE A 80 -6.53 5.12 3.32
CA ILE A 80 -6.49 6.47 2.73
C ILE A 80 -6.61 6.37 1.19
N LEU A 81 -5.86 5.46 0.59
CA LEU A 81 -5.89 5.24 -0.85
C LEU A 81 -7.28 4.82 -1.34
N TYR A 82 -7.92 3.86 -0.67
CA TYR A 82 -9.23 3.34 -1.08
C TYR A 82 -10.39 4.29 -0.82
N PHE A 83 -10.42 4.96 0.33
CA PHE A 83 -11.55 5.81 0.72
C PHE A 83 -11.44 7.26 0.23
N PHE A 84 -10.24 7.76 -0.04
CA PHE A 84 -10.03 9.17 -0.40
C PHE A 84 -9.41 9.33 -1.79
N ILE A 85 -8.30 8.65 -2.07
CA ILE A 85 -7.53 8.88 -3.31
C ILE A 85 -8.22 8.28 -4.53
N GLU A 86 -8.60 7.00 -4.50
CA GLU A 86 -9.27 6.34 -5.62
C GLU A 86 -10.59 7.03 -6.00
N PRO A 87 -11.48 7.39 -5.05
CA PRO A 87 -12.69 8.14 -5.37
C PRO A 87 -12.39 9.55 -5.91
N LEU A 88 -11.39 10.26 -5.37
CA LEU A 88 -11.00 11.58 -5.87
C LEU A 88 -10.54 11.51 -7.33
N ILE A 89 -9.66 10.55 -7.66
CA ILE A 89 -9.19 10.32 -9.03
C ILE A 89 -10.37 9.94 -9.94
N PHE A 90 -11.28 9.10 -9.46
CA PHE A 90 -12.47 8.76 -10.23
C PHE A 90 -13.34 9.99 -10.52
N ARG A 91 -13.55 10.87 -9.55
CA ARG A 91 -14.28 12.13 -9.77
C ARG A 91 -13.60 13.03 -10.80
N VAL A 92 -12.28 13.18 -10.72
CA VAL A 92 -11.51 14.04 -11.63
C VAL A 92 -11.54 13.55 -13.08
N PHE A 93 -11.43 12.24 -13.31
CA PHE A 93 -11.36 11.68 -14.67
C PHE A 93 -12.72 11.35 -15.28
N PHE A 94 -13.73 11.05 -14.47
CA PHE A 94 -15.04 10.54 -14.93
C PHE A 94 -16.21 11.46 -14.61
N GLY A 95 -16.02 12.53 -13.82
CA GLY A 95 -16.97 13.64 -13.69
C GLY A 95 -18.28 13.34 -12.95
N PHE A 96 -18.31 12.33 -12.06
CA PHE A 96 -19.46 12.02 -11.21
C PHE A 96 -19.38 12.66 -9.82
#